data_AF-A0A7Y5HX22-F1
#
_entry.id   AF-A0A7Y5HX22-F1
#
_cell.length_a   1.000
_cell.length_b   1.000
_cell.length_c   1.000
_cell.angle_alpha   90.00
_cell.angle_beta   90.00
_cell.angle_gamma   90.00
#
_symmetry.space_group_name_H-M   'P 1'
#
loop_
_entity.id
_entity.type
_entity.pdbx_description
1 polymer ?
#
loop_
_entity_poly.entity_id
_entity_poly.type
_entity_poly.pdbx_seq_one_letter_code
_entity_poly.pdbx_strand_id
1 'polypeptide(L)' 'PPPAPPAARRDDFRPGDTVSFTDQHLQQRIGTIIRINQKTASIQCDPTEGHWRVGFGLLTKIVDI' A
#
# COMPACT_ATOMS: atom_id res chain seq x y z
N PRO A 1 -26.93 4.56 -2.51
CA PRO A 1 -25.47 4.51 -2.71
C PRO A 1 -25.02 3.07 -3.03
N PRO A 2 -24.11 2.85 -4.00
CA PRO A 2 -23.50 1.53 -4.16
C PRO A 2 -22.69 1.17 -2.90
N PRO A 3 -22.56 -0.12 -2.56
CA PRO A 3 -21.70 -0.56 -1.46
C PRO A 3 -20.24 -0.16 -1.76
N ALA A 4 -19.52 0.28 -0.74
CA ALA A 4 -18.10 0.56 -0.85
C ALA A 4 -17.37 -0.73 -1.30
N PRO A 5 -16.35 -0.62 -2.17
CA PRO A 5 -15.55 -1.77 -2.57
C PRO A 5 -15.02 -2.53 -1.34
N PRO A 6 -14.91 -3.86 -1.40
CA PRO A 6 -14.26 -4.62 -0.35
C PRO A 6 -12.85 -4.06 -0.09
N ALA A 7 -12.48 -3.94 1.19
CA ALA A 7 -11.12 -3.55 1.55
C ALA A 7 -10.12 -4.54 0.92
N ALA A 8 -9.03 -4.01 0.36
CA ALA A 8 -7.99 -4.81 -0.27
C ALA A 8 -7.35 -5.78 0.75
N ARG A 9 -6.99 -6.96 0.27
CA ARG A 9 -6.48 -8.09 1.05
C ARG A 9 -5.05 -8.41 0.64
N ARG A 10 -4.38 -9.22 1.47
CA ARG A 10 -3.01 -9.66 1.23
C ARG A 10 -2.78 -10.21 -0.17
N ASP A 11 -3.71 -11.01 -0.65
CA ASP A 11 -3.58 -11.74 -1.92
C ASP A 11 -3.68 -10.84 -3.15
N ASP A 12 -4.11 -9.59 -2.98
CA ASP A 12 -4.18 -8.57 -4.05
C ASP A 12 -2.82 -7.92 -4.34
N PHE A 13 -1.82 -8.13 -3.47
CA PHE A 13 -0.54 -7.43 -3.51
C PHE A 13 0.67 -8.37 -3.63
N ARG A 14 1.72 -7.90 -4.30
CA ARG A 14 3.02 -8.59 -4.43
C ARG A 14 4.16 -7.60 -4.21
N PRO A 15 5.34 -8.07 -3.76
CA PRO A 15 6.56 -7.26 -3.84
C PRO A 15 6.79 -6.77 -5.28
N GLY A 16 7.16 -5.50 -5.42
CA GLY A 16 7.28 -4.81 -6.70
C GLY A 16 6.05 -4.02 -7.12
N ASP A 17 4.87 -4.27 -6.53
CA ASP A 17 3.69 -3.46 -6.81
C ASP A 17 3.87 -2.01 -6.34
N THR A 18 3.51 -1.06 -7.20
CA THR A 18 3.36 0.35 -6.83
C THR A 18 1.99 0.57 -6.20
N VAL A 19 1.98 1.20 -5.03
CA VAL A 19 0.78 1.43 -4.24
C VAL A 19 0.77 2.84 -3.68
N SER A 20 -0.43 3.35 -3.37
CA SER A 20 -0.61 4.56 -2.58
C SER A 20 -1.33 4.29 -1.26
N PHE A 21 -1.07 5.17 -0.29
CA PHE A 21 -1.75 5.19 1.01
C PHE A 21 -1.67 6.59 1.61
N THR A 22 -2.55 6.86 2.59
CA THR A 22 -2.51 8.09 3.38
C THR A 22 -1.77 7.83 4.69
N ASP A 23 -0.78 8.65 5.01
CA ASP A 23 0.01 8.51 6.24
C ASP A 23 -0.67 9.17 7.46
N GLN A 24 0.00 9.11 8.61
CA GLN A 24 -0.47 9.70 9.87
C GLN A 24 -0.59 11.24 9.85
N HIS A 25 0.06 11.91 8.90
CA HIS A 25 -0.02 13.36 8.67
C HIS A 25 -1.06 13.72 7.61
N LEU A 26 -1.93 12.76 7.24
CA LEU A 26 -2.94 12.92 6.19
C LEU A 26 -2.34 13.22 4.81
N GLN A 27 -1.07 12.86 4.59
CA GLN A 27 -0.42 13.03 3.29
C GLN A 27 -0.54 11.74 2.48
N GLN A 28 -0.93 11.89 1.22
CA GLN A 28 -0.89 10.77 0.28
C GLN A 28 0.57 10.48 -0.08
N ARG A 29 0.97 9.23 0.10
CA ARG A 29 2.28 8.72 -0.31
C ARG A 29 2.11 7.68 -1.39
N ILE A 30 3.12 7.59 -2.24
CA ILE A 30 3.26 6.56 -3.25
C ILE A 30 4.59 5.85 -2.98
N GLY A 31 4.59 4.53 -3.09
CA GLY A 31 5.79 3.74 -2.93
C GLY A 31 5.63 2.34 -3.47
N THR A 32 6.70 1.57 -3.36
CA THR A 32 6.76 0.20 -3.86
C THR A 32 6.74 -0.78 -2.70
N ILE A 33 5.95 -1.84 -2.83
CA ILE A 33 5.96 -2.92 -1.85
C ILE A 33 7.31 -3.65 -1.95
N ILE A 34 8.08 -3.63 -0.87
CA ILE A 34 9.34 -4.37 -0.77
C ILE A 34 9.17 -5.71 -0.02
N ARG A 35 8.09 -5.86 0.76
CA ARG A 35 7.79 -7.10 1.50
C ARG A 35 6.30 -7.24 1.81
N ILE A 36 5.78 -8.46 1.68
CA ILE A 36 4.44 -8.84 2.15
C ILE A 36 4.55 -9.57 3.49
N ASN A 37 3.80 -9.13 4.50
CA ASN A 37 3.66 -9.82 5.79
C ASN A 37 2.23 -10.38 5.93
N GLN A 38 1.90 -10.96 7.08
CA GLN A 38 0.59 -11.57 7.29
C GLN A 38 -0.57 -10.56 7.29
N LYS A 39 -0.38 -9.37 7.89
CA LYS A 39 -1.42 -8.33 8.04
C LYS A 39 -1.08 -7.00 7.36
N THR A 40 0.17 -6.82 6.93
CA THR A 40 0.70 -5.56 6.43
C THR A 40 1.65 -5.78 5.26
N ALA A 41 1.88 -4.73 4.47
CA ALA A 41 3.00 -4.63 3.53
C ALA A 41 4.08 -3.69 4.11
N SER A 42 5.34 -3.94 3.77
CA SER A 42 6.41 -2.96 3.92
C SER A 42 6.57 -2.20 2.61
N ILE A 43 6.50 -0.86 2.66
CA ILE A 43 6.48 0.02 1.49
C ILE A 43 7.64 0.97 1.58
N GLN A 44 8.43 1.03 0.51
CA GLN A 44 9.49 2.01 0.35
C GLN A 44 8.98 3.15 -0.52
N CYS A 45 8.92 4.35 0.05
CA CYS A 45 8.53 5.57 -0.67
C CYS A 45 9.77 6.35 -1.15
N ASP A 46 10.81 6.39 -0.32
CA ASP A 46 12.11 6.98 -0.64
C ASP A 46 13.23 5.94 -0.38
N PRO A 47 14.18 5.74 -1.30
CA PRO A 47 15.30 4.81 -1.13
C PRO A 47 16.24 5.14 0.03
N THR A 48 16.34 6.42 0.40
CA THR A 48 17.21 6.96 1.44
C THR A 48 16.53 6.99 2.81
N GLU A 49 15.20 6.88 2.85
CA GLU A 49 14.44 6.73 4.09
C GLU A 49 14.19 5.25 4.45
N GLY A 50 13.65 5.03 5.64
CA GLY A 50 13.13 3.73 6.06
C GLY A 50 11.90 3.28 5.26
N HIS A 51 11.28 2.19 5.71
CA HIS A 51 10.07 1.66 5.09
C HIS A 51 8.84 1.83 5.99
N TRP A 52 7.69 2.02 5.36
CA TRP A 52 6.40 2.12 5.99
C TRP A 52 5.80 0.73 6.19
N ARG A 53 5.13 0.49 7.31
CA ARG A 53 4.31 -0.71 7.51
C ARG A 53 2.85 -0.33 7.46
N VAL A 54 2.15 -0.82 6.44
CA VAL A 54 0.78 -0.38 6.16
C VAL A 54 -0.13 -1.60 6.02
N GLY A 55 -1.32 -1.54 6.64
CA GLY A 55 -2.33 -2.59 6.52
C GLY A 55 -2.91 -2.66 5.11
N PHE A 56 -3.22 -3.85 4.62
CA PHE A 56 -3.68 -4.04 3.23
C PHE A 56 -4.93 -3.23 2.88
N GLY A 57 -5.88 -3.10 3.81
CA GLY A 57 -7.09 -2.32 3.59
C GLY A 57 -6.89 -0.80 3.44
N LEU A 58 -5.67 -0.30 3.69
CA LEU A 58 -5.30 1.11 3.50
C LEU A 58 -4.54 1.34 2.18
N LEU A 59 -4.24 0.28 1.44
CA LEU A 59 -3.48 0.33 0.20
C LEU A 59 -4.40 0.42 -1.00
N THR A 60 -4.05 1.31 -1.91
CA THR A 60 -4.62 1.35 -3.26
C THR A 60 -3.53 0.94 -4.23
N LYS A 61 -3.78 -0.12 -5.00
CA LYS A 61 -2.85 -0.54 -6.06
C LYS A 61 -2.92 0.43 -7.23
N ILE A 62 -1.76 0.91 -7.67
CA ILE A 62 -1.65 1.73 -8.88
C ILE A 62 -1.31 0.78 -10.03
N VAL A 63 -2.16 0.77 -11.06
CA VAL A 63 -1.98 -0.05 -12.25
C VAL A 63 -1.76 0.93 -13.40
N ASP A 64 -0.59 0.89 -14.04
CA ASP A 64 -0.42 1.56 -15.34
C ASP A 64 -1.31 0.87 -16.37
N ILE A 65 -2.04 1.68 -17.14
CA ILE A 65 -3.02 1.28 -18.17
C ILE A 65 -2.41 1.41 -19.56
#